data_AF-A0ABC9HHU7-F1
#
_entry.id   AF-A0ABC9HHU7-F1
#
_cell.length_a   1.000
_cell.length_b   1.000
_cell.length_c   1.000
_cell.angle_alpha   90.00
_cell.angle_beta   90.00
_cell.angle_gamma   90.00
#
_symmetry.space_group_name_H-M   'P 1'
#
loop_
_entity.id
_entity.type
_entity.pdbx_description
1 polymer ?
#
loop_
_entity_poly.entity_id
_entity_poly.type
_entity_poly.pdbx_seq_one_letter_code
_entity_poly.pdbx_strand_id
1 'polypeptide(L)'
;MSAAMALHNLELLISGNSSLRGSLTFEYYHFKATTLDEQALTYQYLEWRAQNVHENRLEKCVLEELNQIILPRAFLTGSRLTAVDLLLASDLRQSLVPPMDFQNKFILAPMVRISTHPMRLIALRYGADYVFSEELIDQRVIRSKRVVNDNLNTIDFILPDGTVTFRTSPEERGRVIAQLGTAKAESALEAARLLENDVTAIDVNMGCPKEFSMKGGMGAALLKKPDQVKSILTALTSNLRVPVTCKIRILPELEDTIQLVRLIESTGVAAITVHGRTIQERPQHRNHDEVIREIAKALSIPVIANGGSKDTITKYEDIEFFRQQTGASSVMIARAAMWYPAIFCPPNDEGSPPPLHDIIREYLVLAMRYGHHINGAKYCIQQMLHREGDTPLFLDTLAAVDLEQLCSVWGVLDKCREAKRHKAKLRAVQDHTSLQPDSELSETKRSRLDANEHGADSDQLITYHIPFERRYWPIHGITPKQILIAYCQKQKIKPPDFHTIEERSARLFFSTATINNIRYHNTFGCKSKKFSEQAVSLVCLKALGIPDGRLPTNT
;
A
#
# COMPACT_ATOMS: atom_id res chain seq x y z
N MET A 1 29.04 -17.76 -30.67
CA MET A 1 29.16 -17.81 -32.13
C MET A 1 28.67 -16.48 -32.68
N SER A 2 29.45 -15.77 -33.50
CA SER A 2 29.11 -14.41 -33.92
C SER A 2 27.99 -14.39 -34.97
N ALA A 3 27.11 -13.40 -34.89
CA ALA A 3 25.99 -13.19 -35.81
C ALA A 3 26.42 -13.11 -37.29
N ALA A 4 27.67 -12.72 -37.56
CA ALA A 4 28.25 -12.70 -38.90
C ALA A 4 28.36 -14.09 -39.55
N MET A 5 28.62 -15.14 -38.77
CA MET A 5 28.67 -16.51 -39.28
C MET A 5 27.28 -17.06 -39.64
N ALA A 6 26.23 -16.60 -38.95
CA ALA A 6 24.86 -16.99 -39.25
C ALA A 6 24.37 -16.34 -40.56
N LEU A 7 24.74 -15.08 -40.82
CA LEU A 7 24.44 -14.36 -42.06
C LEU A 7 25.11 -15.00 -43.29
N HIS A 8 26.39 -15.38 -43.18
CA HIS A 8 27.11 -16.00 -44.30
C HIS A 8 26.54 -17.38 -44.68
N ASN A 9 26.10 -18.16 -43.68
CA ASN A 9 25.45 -19.45 -43.92
C ASN A 9 24.06 -19.30 -44.56
N LEU A 10 23.37 -18.18 -44.33
CA LEU A 10 22.07 -17.88 -44.93
C LEU A 10 22.20 -17.50 -46.42
N GLU A 11 23.21 -16.71 -46.78
CA GLU A 11 23.50 -16.34 -48.17
C GLU A 11 23.86 -17.56 -49.05
N LEU A 12 24.57 -18.53 -48.47
CA LEU A 12 24.88 -19.80 -49.12
C LEU A 12 23.63 -20.69 -49.28
N LEU A 13 22.67 -20.62 -48.36
CA LEU A 13 21.40 -21.35 -48.47
C LEU A 13 20.48 -20.78 -49.55
N ILE A 14 20.48 -19.45 -49.73
CA ILE A 14 19.65 -18.74 -50.72
C ILE A 14 20.21 -18.91 -52.14
N SER A 15 21.53 -19.03 -52.30
CA SER A 15 22.16 -19.22 -53.61
C SER A 15 22.02 -20.64 -54.20
N GLY A 16 21.66 -21.63 -53.37
CA GLY A 16 21.55 -23.04 -53.78
C GLY A 16 20.15 -23.53 -54.19
N ASN A 17 19.09 -22.73 -54.03
CA ASN A 17 17.71 -23.20 -54.21
C ASN A 17 16.93 -22.32 -55.20
N SER A 18 16.82 -22.77 -56.44
CA SER A 18 16.14 -22.06 -57.54
C SER A 18 14.61 -22.02 -57.44
N SER A 19 14.01 -22.66 -56.44
CA SER A 19 12.55 -22.69 -56.21
C SER A 19 12.00 -21.51 -55.39
N LEU A 20 12.85 -20.67 -54.81
CA LEU A 20 12.43 -19.51 -54.00
C LEU A 20 12.27 -18.19 -54.78
N ARG A 21 12.40 -18.23 -56.12
CA ARG A 21 12.50 -17.02 -56.96
C ARG A 21 11.18 -16.37 -57.39
N GLY A 22 10.02 -16.84 -56.92
CA GLY A 22 8.75 -16.50 -57.57
C GLY A 22 7.59 -16.15 -56.66
N SER A 23 7.75 -15.21 -55.71
CA SER A 23 6.63 -14.34 -55.21
C SER A 23 7.06 -13.35 -54.11
N LEU A 24 8.30 -12.86 -54.12
CA LEU A 24 8.74 -11.78 -53.24
C LEU A 24 9.21 -10.60 -54.09
N THR A 25 8.26 -9.90 -54.69
CA THR A 25 8.46 -8.51 -55.10
C THR A 25 8.58 -7.66 -53.85
N PHE A 26 9.80 -7.52 -53.35
CA PHE A 26 10.17 -6.49 -52.38
C PHE A 26 10.14 -5.13 -53.09
N GLU A 27 8.98 -4.46 -53.07
CA GLU A 27 8.97 -3.02 -53.27
C GLU A 27 9.52 -2.35 -52.00
N TYR A 28 10.77 -1.91 -52.17
CA TYR A 28 11.52 -0.93 -51.40
C TYR A 28 10.64 0.02 -50.57
N TYR A 29 10.62 -0.18 -49.26
CA TYR A 29 10.48 0.91 -48.31
C TYR A 29 11.83 1.11 -47.62
N HIS A 30 12.54 2.15 -48.03
CA HIS A 30 13.68 2.70 -47.28
C HIS A 30 13.19 3.20 -45.92
N PHE A 31 13.38 2.42 -44.86
CA PHE A 31 13.26 2.88 -43.48
C PHE A 31 14.63 2.83 -42.80
N LYS A 32 15.08 3.99 -42.31
CA LYS A 32 16.28 4.13 -41.48
C LYS A 32 15.99 3.55 -40.08
N ALA A 33 16.18 2.25 -39.90
CA ALA A 33 16.43 1.71 -38.57
C ALA A 33 17.89 2.04 -38.20
N THR A 34 18.09 2.85 -37.16
CA THR A 34 19.40 3.40 -36.80
C THR A 34 20.21 2.51 -35.87
N THR A 35 19.61 1.42 -35.35
CA THR A 35 20.27 0.46 -34.47
C THR A 35 19.98 -0.99 -34.86
N LEU A 36 20.90 -1.90 -34.53
CA LEU A 36 20.80 -3.33 -34.85
C LEU A 36 19.64 -4.03 -34.12
N ASP A 37 19.29 -3.58 -32.92
CA ASP A 37 18.23 -4.18 -32.11
C ASP A 37 16.83 -3.90 -32.68
N GLU A 38 16.61 -2.70 -33.23
CA GLU A 38 15.37 -2.31 -33.90
C GLU A 38 15.13 -3.15 -35.16
N GLN A 39 16.19 -3.51 -35.88
CA GLN A 39 16.12 -4.35 -37.08
C GLN A 39 15.77 -5.81 -36.74
N ALA A 40 16.35 -6.34 -35.66
CA ALA A 40 16.10 -7.72 -35.20
C ALA A 40 14.66 -7.91 -34.70
N LEU A 41 14.14 -6.97 -33.91
CA LEU A 41 12.76 -6.96 -33.43
C LEU A 41 11.75 -6.82 -34.56
N THR A 42 12.05 -5.98 -35.55
CA THR A 42 11.20 -5.81 -36.73
C THR A 42 11.13 -7.10 -37.56
N TYR A 43 12.26 -7.81 -37.72
CA TYR A 43 12.32 -9.06 -38.47
C TYR A 43 11.49 -10.18 -37.83
N GLN A 44 11.63 -10.38 -36.51
CA GLN A 44 10.90 -11.42 -35.77
C GLN A 44 9.38 -11.19 -35.75
N TYR A 45 8.94 -9.93 -35.67
CA TYR A 45 7.53 -9.58 -35.70
C TYR A 45 6.90 -9.83 -37.08
N LEU A 46 7.61 -9.50 -38.16
CA LEU A 46 7.12 -9.67 -39.53
C LEU A 46 7.00 -11.15 -39.93
N GLU A 47 7.94 -11.99 -39.51
CA GLU A 47 7.95 -13.43 -39.78
C GLU A 47 6.75 -14.13 -39.11
N TRP A 48 6.44 -13.76 -37.87
CA TRP A 48 5.29 -14.27 -37.12
C TRP A 48 3.95 -13.79 -37.70
N ARG A 49 3.86 -12.51 -38.08
CA ARG A 49 2.64 -11.88 -38.63
C ARG A 49 2.22 -12.49 -39.97
N ALA A 50 3.18 -12.77 -40.86
CA ALA A 50 2.93 -13.35 -42.17
C ALA A 50 2.26 -14.74 -42.13
N GLN A 51 2.37 -15.43 -40.99
CA GLN A 51 1.87 -16.78 -40.83
C GLN A 51 0.44 -16.85 -40.29
N ASN A 52 -0.15 -15.76 -39.73
CA ASN A 52 -1.21 -15.95 -38.73
C ASN A 52 -2.48 -15.07 -38.79
N VAL A 53 -2.66 -14.03 -39.64
CA VAL A 53 -3.83 -13.11 -39.48
C VAL A 53 -4.41 -12.47 -40.78
N HIS A 54 -5.76 -12.37 -40.88
CA HIS A 54 -6.60 -11.62 -41.87
C HIS A 54 -7.66 -10.70 -41.18
N GLU A 55 -8.16 -9.60 -41.81
CA GLU A 55 -8.57 -8.27 -41.23
C GLU A 55 -10.07 -7.90 -40.89
N ASN A 56 -10.30 -6.96 -39.93
CA ASN A 56 -11.43 -6.00 -39.70
C ASN A 56 -11.31 -5.22 -38.36
N ARG A 57 -11.44 -3.89 -38.53
CA ARG A 57 -12.15 -2.79 -37.81
C ARG A 57 -12.19 -2.63 -36.29
N LEU A 58 -12.12 -3.65 -35.43
CA LEU A 58 -12.12 -3.43 -33.97
C LEU A 58 -10.75 -2.93 -33.44
N GLU A 59 -9.73 -3.04 -34.29
CA GLU A 59 -8.31 -2.80 -34.01
C GLU A 59 -7.97 -1.34 -33.77
N LYS A 60 -8.77 -0.41 -34.31
CA LYS A 60 -8.38 0.99 -34.40
C LYS A 60 -8.45 1.73 -33.05
N CYS A 61 -9.33 1.31 -32.13
CA CYS A 61 -9.45 1.94 -30.81
C CYS A 61 -8.32 1.52 -29.84
N VAL A 62 -7.86 0.28 -29.89
CA VAL A 62 -6.85 -0.25 -28.95
C VAL A 62 -5.45 0.33 -29.26
N LEU A 63 -5.18 0.64 -30.52
CA LEU A 63 -3.93 1.26 -30.98
C LEU A 63 -3.78 2.71 -30.50
N GLU A 64 -4.88 3.42 -30.23
CA GLU A 64 -4.85 4.80 -29.74
C GLU A 64 -4.38 4.88 -28.28
N GLU A 65 -4.66 3.88 -27.44
CA GLU A 65 -4.17 3.82 -26.05
C GLU A 65 -2.69 3.36 -25.94
N LEU A 66 -2.25 2.43 -26.80
CA LEU A 66 -0.85 1.94 -26.82
C LEU A 66 0.17 2.97 -27.33
N ASN A 67 -0.29 3.99 -28.06
CA ASN A 67 0.52 5.07 -28.64
C ASN A 67 1.15 6.01 -27.58
N GLN A 68 0.69 6.00 -26.33
CA GLN A 68 1.16 6.97 -25.33
C GLN A 68 2.44 6.57 -24.59
N ILE A 69 2.95 5.35 -24.73
CA ILE A 69 4.07 4.89 -23.85
C ILE A 69 5.34 4.49 -24.61
N ILE A 70 5.33 3.97 -25.86
CA ILE A 70 6.55 3.29 -26.38
C ILE A 70 6.97 3.55 -27.86
N LEU A 71 6.17 4.06 -28.80
CA LEU A 71 6.60 4.11 -30.22
C LEU A 71 6.19 5.37 -30.99
N PRO A 72 7.02 5.91 -31.91
CA PRO A 72 6.61 6.96 -32.84
C PRO A 72 5.45 6.51 -33.74
N ARG A 73 4.56 7.44 -34.06
CA ARG A 73 3.26 7.33 -34.80
C ARG A 73 3.24 6.56 -36.14
N ALA A 74 4.33 5.99 -36.62
CA ALA A 74 4.41 5.31 -37.91
C ALA A 74 4.07 3.80 -37.87
N PHE A 75 4.05 3.17 -36.69
CA PHE A 75 4.19 1.71 -36.59
C PHE A 75 2.91 0.87 -36.72
N LEU A 76 1.71 1.46 -36.73
CA LEU A 76 0.48 0.69 -36.45
C LEU A 76 -0.63 0.83 -37.49
N THR A 77 -0.28 1.05 -38.76
CA THR A 77 -1.27 0.89 -39.84
C THR A 77 -1.37 -0.57 -40.28
N GLY A 78 -2.27 -1.29 -39.61
CA GLY A 78 -2.94 -2.48 -40.13
C GLY A 78 -2.37 -3.84 -39.68
N SER A 79 -2.86 -4.38 -38.56
CA SER A 79 -3.06 -5.83 -38.33
C SER A 79 -3.69 -6.16 -36.97
N ARG A 80 -4.49 -7.25 -36.96
CA ARG A 80 -5.35 -7.63 -35.83
C ARG A 80 -4.51 -8.27 -34.73
N LEU A 81 -4.59 -7.71 -33.53
CA LEU A 81 -4.08 -8.32 -32.30
C LEU A 81 -5.20 -9.11 -31.62
N THR A 82 -4.91 -10.34 -31.24
CA THR A 82 -5.79 -11.26 -30.49
C THR A 82 -5.54 -11.16 -28.97
N ALA A 83 -6.40 -11.75 -28.14
CA ALA A 83 -6.21 -11.83 -26.68
C ALA A 83 -4.92 -12.55 -26.29
N VAL A 84 -4.44 -13.47 -27.12
CA VAL A 84 -3.15 -14.18 -26.95
C VAL A 84 -1.98 -13.22 -27.11
N ASP A 85 -2.10 -12.24 -28.00
CA ASP A 85 -1.05 -11.23 -28.23
C ASP A 85 -0.98 -10.21 -27.09
N LEU A 86 -2.12 -9.90 -26.46
CA LEU A 86 -2.16 -9.08 -25.24
C LEU A 86 -1.56 -9.84 -24.03
N LEU A 87 -1.79 -11.15 -23.95
CA LEU A 87 -1.16 -12.02 -22.95
C LEU A 87 0.36 -12.14 -23.17
N LEU A 88 0.79 -12.37 -24.41
CA LEU A 88 2.21 -12.44 -24.77
C LEU A 88 2.89 -11.08 -24.63
N ALA A 89 2.24 -9.96 -24.98
CA ALA A 89 2.78 -8.62 -24.75
C ALA A 89 2.85 -8.28 -23.25
N SER A 90 1.91 -8.76 -22.44
CA SER A 90 1.96 -8.65 -20.98
C SER A 90 3.12 -9.46 -20.41
N ASP A 91 3.30 -10.72 -20.83
CA ASP A 91 4.41 -11.57 -20.41
C ASP A 91 5.76 -11.05 -20.93
N LEU A 92 5.84 -10.59 -22.18
CA LEU A 92 7.03 -9.97 -22.75
C LEU A 92 7.37 -8.66 -22.04
N ARG A 93 6.38 -7.82 -21.71
CA ARG A 93 6.58 -6.60 -20.91
C ARG A 93 7.05 -6.95 -19.50
N GLN A 94 6.63 -8.08 -18.92
CA GLN A 94 7.17 -8.57 -17.64
C GLN A 94 8.62 -9.07 -17.79
N SER A 95 8.97 -9.73 -18.90
CA SER A 95 10.33 -10.23 -19.16
C SER A 95 11.32 -9.15 -19.65
N LEU A 96 10.81 -8.02 -20.14
CA LEU A 96 11.60 -6.87 -20.63
C LEU A 96 11.90 -5.83 -19.53
N VAL A 97 11.32 -5.96 -18.33
CA VAL A 97 11.81 -5.19 -17.17
C VAL A 97 13.14 -5.83 -16.79
N PRO A 98 14.27 -5.11 -16.88
CA PRO A 98 15.54 -5.66 -16.42
C PRO A 98 15.38 -6.12 -14.97
N PRO A 99 15.96 -7.28 -14.58
CA PRO A 99 15.88 -7.75 -13.21
C PRO A 99 16.28 -6.64 -12.24
N MET A 100 15.53 -6.53 -11.14
CA MET A 100 15.70 -5.45 -10.17
C MET A 100 17.17 -5.36 -9.71
N ASP A 101 17.80 -4.22 -9.97
CA ASP A 101 19.19 -3.99 -9.61
C ASP A 101 19.28 -3.46 -8.17
N PHE A 102 19.98 -4.20 -7.30
CA PHE A 102 20.20 -3.85 -5.89
C PHE A 102 21.57 -3.19 -5.64
N GLN A 103 22.29 -2.74 -6.67
CA GLN A 103 23.56 -2.02 -6.53
C GLN A 103 23.39 -0.51 -6.54
N ASN A 104 24.14 0.20 -5.70
CA ASN A 104 24.15 1.67 -5.61
C ASN A 104 22.75 2.28 -5.42
N LYS A 105 21.96 1.71 -4.50
CA LYS A 105 20.59 2.15 -4.20
C LYS A 105 20.46 2.68 -2.78
N PHE A 106 19.62 3.70 -2.61
CA PHE A 106 19.18 4.22 -1.33
C PHE A 106 17.73 3.78 -1.07
N ILE A 107 17.54 3.04 0.02
CA ILE A 107 16.35 2.22 0.21
C ILE A 107 15.64 2.63 1.51
N LEU A 108 14.32 2.86 1.45
CA LEU A 108 13.50 3.01 2.66
C LEU A 108 13.29 1.65 3.33
N ALA A 109 13.64 1.55 4.60
CA ALA A 109 13.50 0.33 5.38
C ALA A 109 12.04 -0.03 5.68
N PRO A 110 11.74 -1.33 5.91
CA PRO A 110 10.45 -1.76 6.41
C PRO A 110 10.28 -1.34 7.87
N MET A 111 9.22 -0.58 8.14
CA MET A 111 8.93 -0.06 9.48
C MET A 111 7.42 -0.14 9.75
N VAL A 112 7.03 -1.01 10.69
CA VAL A 112 5.64 -1.19 11.11
C VAL A 112 4.99 0.14 11.49
N ARG A 113 3.79 0.42 10.96
CA ARG A 113 3.05 1.70 11.02
C ARG A 113 3.64 2.89 10.27
N ILE A 114 4.93 2.87 9.92
CA ILE A 114 5.61 3.99 9.26
C ILE A 114 5.58 3.80 7.76
N SER A 115 6.12 2.69 7.23
CA SER A 115 6.29 2.42 5.79
C SER A 115 4.98 2.00 5.09
N THR A 116 3.90 2.65 5.47
CA THR A 116 2.60 2.66 4.80
C THR A 116 2.70 3.47 3.50
N HIS A 117 1.70 3.34 2.63
CA HIS A 117 1.74 3.90 1.28
C HIS A 117 2.15 5.39 1.21
N PRO A 118 1.60 6.33 2.02
CA PRO A 118 2.02 7.73 1.95
C PRO A 118 3.50 7.96 2.31
N MET A 119 4.06 7.20 3.25
CA MET A 119 5.47 7.30 3.63
C MET A 119 6.39 6.77 2.53
N ARG A 120 5.98 5.70 1.85
CA ARG A 120 6.73 5.16 0.71
C ARG A 120 6.77 6.18 -0.43
N LEU A 121 5.63 6.77 -0.78
CA LEU A 121 5.57 7.79 -1.82
C LEU A 121 6.38 9.04 -1.49
N ILE A 122 6.35 9.54 -0.25
CA ILE A 122 7.14 10.71 0.12
C ILE A 122 8.65 10.40 0.11
N ALA A 123 9.07 9.20 0.50
CA ALA A 123 10.47 8.78 0.37
C ALA A 123 10.92 8.70 -1.10
N LEU A 124 10.09 8.16 -2.00
CA LEU A 124 10.38 8.14 -3.44
C LEU A 124 10.51 9.56 -4.03
N ARG A 125 9.63 10.48 -3.62
CA ARG A 125 9.69 11.89 -4.08
C ARG A 125 10.99 12.58 -3.70
N TYR A 126 11.58 12.20 -2.58
CA TYR A 126 12.85 12.73 -2.12
C TYR A 126 14.05 11.88 -2.53
N GLY A 127 13.91 10.92 -3.45
CA GLY A 127 15.07 10.25 -4.05
C GLY A 127 15.42 8.88 -3.46
N ALA A 128 14.55 8.25 -2.67
CA ALA A 128 14.68 6.81 -2.44
C ALA A 128 14.48 6.05 -3.76
N ASP A 129 15.35 5.09 -4.06
CA ASP A 129 15.22 4.26 -5.25
C ASP A 129 14.14 3.19 -5.06
N TYR A 130 14.17 2.54 -3.90
CA TYR A 130 13.23 1.47 -3.51
C TYR A 130 12.64 1.71 -2.13
N VAL A 131 11.42 1.21 -1.95
CA VAL A 131 10.65 1.41 -0.73
C VAL A 131 10.04 0.10 -0.24
N PHE A 132 10.36 -0.28 0.98
CA PHE A 132 9.79 -1.47 1.59
C PHE A 132 8.42 -1.14 2.21
N SER A 133 7.49 -2.09 2.15
CA SER A 133 6.28 -2.07 2.98
C SER A 133 6.63 -2.19 4.46
N GLU A 134 5.66 -1.95 5.33
CA GLU A 134 5.73 -2.54 6.67
C GLU A 134 5.74 -4.08 6.61
N GLU A 135 6.14 -4.72 7.70
CA GLU A 135 6.07 -6.18 7.83
C GLU A 135 4.61 -6.65 7.73
N LEU A 136 4.30 -7.41 6.69
CA LEU A 136 2.99 -8.01 6.42
C LEU A 136 3.00 -9.46 6.91
N ILE A 137 2.20 -9.78 7.93
CA ILE A 137 2.08 -11.16 8.40
C ILE A 137 1.38 -11.99 7.33
N ASP A 138 2.00 -13.09 6.90
CA ASP A 138 1.53 -13.95 5.81
C ASP A 138 0.05 -14.37 5.97
N GLN A 139 -0.34 -14.82 7.15
CA GLN A 139 -1.73 -15.21 7.48
C GLN A 139 -2.73 -14.07 7.38
N ARG A 140 -2.29 -12.81 7.49
CA ARG A 140 -3.15 -11.64 7.25
C ARG A 140 -3.27 -11.36 5.77
N VAL A 141 -2.19 -11.51 5.00
CA VAL A 141 -2.21 -11.37 3.54
C VAL A 141 -3.09 -12.43 2.90
N ILE A 142 -2.95 -13.70 3.30
CA ILE A 142 -3.74 -14.84 2.80
C ILE A 142 -5.26 -14.61 2.99
N ARG A 143 -5.65 -14.02 4.12
CA ARG A 143 -7.07 -13.71 4.41
C ARG A 143 -7.57 -12.43 3.74
N SER A 144 -6.68 -11.64 3.12
CA SER A 144 -7.07 -10.42 2.43
C SER A 144 -7.55 -10.74 1.02
N LYS A 145 -8.54 -9.97 0.55
CA LYS A 145 -8.96 -9.92 -0.84
C LYS A 145 -8.22 -8.81 -1.56
N ARG A 146 -7.62 -9.10 -2.73
CA ARG A 146 -7.11 -8.10 -3.66
C ARG A 146 -8.28 -7.36 -4.32
N VAL A 147 -8.29 -6.03 -4.22
CA VAL A 147 -9.34 -5.14 -4.73
C VAL A 147 -8.70 -4.01 -5.52
N VAL A 148 -9.13 -3.84 -6.77
CA VAL A 148 -8.82 -2.63 -7.54
C VAL A 148 -9.71 -1.50 -7.00
N ASN A 149 -9.11 -0.42 -6.53
CA ASN A 149 -9.80 0.72 -5.98
C ASN A 149 -9.69 1.90 -6.94
N ASP A 150 -10.63 1.98 -7.88
CA ASP A 150 -10.65 3.02 -8.91
C ASP A 150 -10.73 4.41 -8.28
N ASN A 151 -11.42 4.54 -7.13
CA ASN A 151 -11.57 5.78 -6.39
C ASN A 151 -10.24 6.37 -5.95
N LEU A 152 -9.33 5.54 -5.46
CA LEU A 152 -8.00 5.97 -5.03
C LEU A 152 -6.95 5.80 -6.13
N ASN A 153 -7.25 5.07 -7.21
CA ASN A 153 -6.27 4.58 -8.18
C ASN A 153 -5.21 3.71 -7.49
N THR A 154 -5.67 2.74 -6.70
CA THR A 154 -4.81 1.84 -5.91
C THR A 154 -5.22 0.39 -6.07
N ILE A 155 -4.30 -0.51 -5.71
CA ILE A 155 -4.62 -1.90 -5.41
C ILE A 155 -4.57 -2.06 -3.89
N ASP A 156 -5.65 -2.59 -3.33
CA ASP A 156 -5.85 -2.76 -1.91
C ASP A 156 -6.00 -4.25 -1.56
N PHE A 157 -5.31 -4.69 -0.51
CA PHE A 157 -5.46 -6.01 0.08
C PHE A 157 -6.27 -5.88 1.37
N ILE A 158 -7.55 -6.23 1.32
CA ILE A 158 -8.53 -5.89 2.36
C ILE A 158 -8.99 -7.15 3.09
N LEU A 159 -8.94 -7.14 4.41
CA LEU A 159 -9.51 -8.20 5.24
C LEU A 159 -11.05 -8.18 5.22
N PRO A 160 -11.72 -9.27 5.64
CA PRO A 160 -13.18 -9.31 5.71
C PRO A 160 -13.82 -8.23 6.60
N ASP A 161 -13.08 -7.71 7.58
CA ASP A 161 -13.51 -6.62 8.47
C ASP A 161 -13.33 -5.21 7.87
N GLY A 162 -12.89 -5.12 6.61
CA GLY A 162 -12.64 -3.86 5.91
C GLY A 162 -11.25 -3.27 6.18
N THR A 163 -10.41 -3.89 7.02
CA THR A 163 -9.06 -3.42 7.28
C THR A 163 -8.18 -3.59 6.04
N VAL A 164 -7.55 -2.49 5.59
CA VAL A 164 -6.54 -2.53 4.53
C VAL A 164 -5.23 -3.04 5.11
N THR A 165 -4.80 -4.24 4.71
CA THR A 165 -3.52 -4.86 5.11
C THR A 165 -2.36 -4.28 4.31
N PHE A 166 -2.55 -4.06 3.01
CA PHE A 166 -1.56 -3.46 2.13
C PHE A 166 -2.27 -2.63 1.05
N ARG A 167 -1.69 -1.49 0.68
CA ARG A 167 -2.16 -0.61 -0.39
C ARG A 167 -0.95 -0.19 -1.21
N THR A 168 -1.07 -0.25 -2.53
CA THR A 168 -0.06 0.19 -3.49
C THR A 168 -0.71 0.97 -4.63
N SER A 169 0.07 1.76 -5.37
CA SER A 169 -0.42 2.55 -6.50
C SER A 169 0.58 2.56 -7.66
N PRO A 170 0.16 2.99 -8.86
CA PRO A 170 1.06 3.11 -10.00
C PRO A 170 2.30 3.98 -9.75
N GLU A 171 2.24 4.93 -8.79
CA GLU A 171 3.34 5.85 -8.48
C GLU A 171 4.59 5.14 -7.93
N GLU A 172 4.43 3.98 -7.28
CA GLU A 172 5.54 3.17 -6.74
C GLU A 172 5.76 1.85 -7.50
N ARG A 173 5.10 1.68 -8.67
CA ARG A 173 5.31 0.53 -9.55
C ARG A 173 6.79 0.44 -9.94
N GLY A 174 7.36 -0.75 -9.88
CA GLY A 174 8.78 -0.98 -10.14
C GLY A 174 9.70 -0.58 -8.99
N ARG A 175 9.17 -0.08 -7.86
CA ARG A 175 9.98 0.40 -6.72
C ARG A 175 9.56 -0.13 -5.33
N VAL A 176 8.36 -0.68 -5.20
CA VAL A 176 7.86 -1.21 -3.91
C VAL A 176 8.25 -2.67 -3.67
N ILE A 177 8.74 -2.97 -2.47
CA ILE A 177 9.11 -4.32 -2.02
C ILE A 177 8.21 -4.71 -0.84
N ALA A 178 7.48 -5.82 -0.94
CA ALA A 178 6.65 -6.28 0.17
C ALA A 178 7.43 -7.18 1.12
N GLN A 179 7.54 -6.78 2.38
CA GLN A 179 8.18 -7.60 3.41
C GLN A 179 7.17 -8.50 4.12
N LEU A 180 7.39 -9.81 4.08
CA LEU A 180 6.61 -10.82 4.77
C LEU A 180 7.20 -11.17 6.13
N GLY A 181 6.34 -11.21 7.14
CA GLY A 181 6.58 -11.96 8.37
C GLY A 181 5.97 -13.36 8.21
N THR A 182 6.81 -14.40 8.22
CA THR A 182 6.39 -15.78 7.99
C THR A 182 7.28 -16.76 8.74
N ALA A 183 6.76 -17.97 8.97
CA ALA A 183 7.47 -19.08 9.59
C ALA A 183 7.34 -20.38 8.79
N LYS A 184 6.61 -20.44 7.67
CA LYS A 184 6.41 -21.69 6.92
C LYS A 184 6.50 -21.43 5.43
N ALA A 185 7.15 -22.33 4.71
CA ALA A 185 7.35 -22.19 3.28
C ALA A 185 6.03 -22.11 2.51
N GLU A 186 5.04 -22.91 2.92
CA GLU A 186 3.73 -22.98 2.27
C GLU A 186 2.97 -21.66 2.40
N SER A 187 2.86 -21.12 3.62
CA SER A 187 2.14 -19.87 3.85
C SER A 187 2.90 -18.64 3.34
N ALA A 188 4.24 -18.68 3.36
CA ALA A 188 5.06 -17.65 2.72
C ALA A 188 4.77 -17.58 1.21
N LEU A 189 4.77 -18.73 0.53
CA LEU A 189 4.52 -18.80 -0.91
C LEU A 189 3.09 -18.39 -1.27
N GLU A 190 2.10 -18.85 -0.50
CA GLU A 190 0.70 -18.47 -0.71
C GLU A 190 0.50 -16.94 -0.58
N ALA A 191 1.05 -16.33 0.49
CA ALA A 191 0.99 -14.88 0.68
C ALA A 191 1.74 -14.12 -0.43
N ALA A 192 2.90 -14.61 -0.85
CA ALA A 192 3.71 -13.98 -1.88
C ALA A 192 3.03 -14.02 -3.26
N ARG A 193 2.37 -15.12 -3.61
CA ARG A 193 1.59 -15.24 -4.87
C ARG A 193 0.44 -14.23 -4.97
N LEU A 194 -0.17 -13.87 -3.84
CA LEU A 194 -1.21 -12.84 -3.82
C LEU A 194 -0.63 -11.45 -4.11
N LEU A 195 0.63 -11.20 -3.75
CA LEU A 195 1.28 -9.89 -3.85
C LEU A 195 2.11 -9.70 -5.13
N GLU A 196 2.66 -10.77 -5.71
CA GLU A 196 3.74 -10.72 -6.73
C GLU A 196 3.40 -9.88 -7.97
N ASN A 197 2.12 -9.73 -8.31
CA ASN A 197 1.68 -8.96 -9.48
C ASN A 197 1.60 -7.44 -9.21
N ASP A 198 1.66 -7.01 -7.95
CA ASP A 198 1.45 -5.62 -7.53
C ASP A 198 2.70 -5.01 -6.85
N VAL A 199 3.77 -5.78 -6.74
CA VAL A 199 5.05 -5.38 -6.11
C VAL A 199 6.22 -5.77 -6.99
N THR A 200 7.37 -5.15 -6.75
CA THR A 200 8.59 -5.39 -7.55
C THR A 200 9.41 -6.56 -7.02
N ALA A 201 9.33 -6.83 -5.72
CA ALA A 201 10.06 -7.90 -5.05
C ALA A 201 9.33 -8.33 -3.77
N ILE A 202 9.66 -9.53 -3.30
CA ILE A 202 9.22 -10.07 -2.01
C ILE A 202 10.42 -10.18 -1.08
N ASP A 203 10.31 -9.64 0.13
CA ASP A 203 11.33 -9.76 1.17
C ASP A 203 10.83 -10.61 2.34
N VAL A 204 11.72 -11.40 2.95
CA VAL A 204 11.41 -12.15 4.18
C VAL A 204 12.07 -11.49 5.40
N ASN A 205 11.25 -11.13 6.40
CA ASN A 205 11.75 -10.62 7.66
C ASN A 205 12.31 -11.75 8.54
N MET A 206 13.61 -11.68 8.80
CA MET A 206 14.33 -12.57 9.71
C MET A 206 15.01 -11.79 10.85
N GLY A 207 14.65 -10.51 11.05
CA GLY A 207 15.34 -9.60 11.96
C GLY A 207 14.48 -9.02 13.09
N CYS A 208 13.15 -9.20 13.05
CA CYS A 208 12.24 -8.63 14.05
C CYS A 208 12.39 -9.32 15.42
N PRO A 209 12.82 -8.62 16.49
CA PRO A 209 12.99 -9.22 17.82
C PRO A 209 11.72 -9.11 18.68
N LYS A 210 10.61 -8.56 18.15
CA LYS A 210 9.40 -8.32 18.92
C LYS A 210 8.74 -9.64 19.32
N GLU A 211 8.17 -9.65 20.52
CA GLU A 211 7.62 -10.86 21.14
C GLU A 211 6.57 -11.58 20.28
N PHE A 212 5.67 -10.84 19.62
CA PHE A 212 4.66 -11.45 18.74
C PHE A 212 5.29 -12.20 17.56
N SER A 213 6.40 -11.67 17.00
CA SER A 213 7.14 -12.31 15.90
C SER A 213 7.84 -13.57 16.41
N MET A 214 8.55 -13.45 17.54
CA MET A 214 9.29 -14.55 18.14
C MET A 214 8.37 -15.72 18.54
N LYS A 215 7.23 -15.43 19.18
CA LYS A 215 6.22 -16.43 19.55
C LYS A 215 5.58 -17.10 18.33
N GLY A 216 5.40 -16.35 17.24
CA GLY A 216 4.93 -16.88 15.96
C GLY A 216 5.99 -17.68 15.19
N GLY A 217 7.22 -17.78 15.67
CA GLY A 217 8.33 -18.43 14.97
C GLY A 217 8.87 -17.64 13.77
N MET A 218 8.52 -16.36 13.65
CA MET A 218 8.88 -15.45 12.56
C MET A 218 10.00 -14.49 12.99
N GLY A 219 10.54 -13.71 12.05
CA GLY A 219 11.53 -12.68 12.37
C GLY A 219 12.81 -13.29 12.95
N ALA A 220 13.34 -12.71 14.03
CA ALA A 220 14.61 -13.14 14.60
C ALA A 220 14.62 -14.59 15.15
N ALA A 221 13.45 -15.23 15.31
CA ALA A 221 13.36 -16.64 15.66
C ALA A 221 13.89 -17.57 14.55
N LEU A 222 13.80 -17.13 13.28
CA LEU A 222 14.31 -17.88 12.13
C LEU A 222 15.84 -17.98 12.11
N LEU A 223 16.54 -17.02 12.71
CA LEU A 223 18.01 -17.00 12.74
C LEU A 223 18.61 -18.21 13.48
N LYS A 224 17.82 -18.89 14.33
CA LYS A 224 18.19 -20.12 15.03
C LYS A 224 17.76 -21.40 14.31
N LYS A 225 17.17 -21.29 13.12
CA LYS A 225 16.55 -22.41 12.38
C LYS A 225 16.96 -22.36 10.90
N PRO A 226 18.24 -22.62 10.58
CA PRO A 226 18.76 -22.49 9.21
C PRO A 226 18.03 -23.35 8.19
N ASP A 227 17.61 -24.57 8.55
CA ASP A 227 16.82 -25.44 7.66
C ASP A 227 15.46 -24.83 7.29
N GLN A 228 14.81 -24.16 8.25
CA GLN A 228 13.55 -23.47 8.02
C GLN A 228 13.74 -22.23 7.14
N VAL A 229 14.83 -21.50 7.35
CA VAL A 229 15.24 -20.38 6.47
C VAL A 229 15.45 -20.87 5.05
N LYS A 230 16.22 -21.94 4.87
CA LYS A 230 16.48 -22.55 3.55
C LYS A 230 15.18 -22.98 2.88
N SER A 231 14.30 -23.66 3.61
CA SER A 231 13.00 -24.12 3.11
C SER A 231 12.13 -22.96 2.62
N ILE A 232 11.97 -21.90 3.43
CA ILE A 232 11.17 -20.73 3.06
C ILE A 232 11.73 -20.03 1.83
N LEU A 233 13.03 -19.70 1.84
CA LEU A 233 13.63 -18.94 0.74
C LEU A 233 13.66 -19.73 -0.56
N THR A 234 14.01 -21.02 -0.53
CA THR A 234 14.02 -21.88 -1.72
C THR A 234 12.62 -22.01 -2.32
N ALA A 235 11.58 -22.13 -1.49
CA ALA A 235 10.20 -22.19 -1.97
C ALA A 235 9.79 -20.90 -2.68
N LEU A 236 10.21 -19.74 -2.17
CA LEU A 236 9.90 -18.45 -2.79
C LEU A 236 10.70 -18.24 -4.08
N THR A 237 12.02 -18.40 -4.05
CA THR A 237 12.92 -18.16 -5.20
C THR A 237 12.64 -19.10 -6.37
N SER A 238 12.23 -20.34 -6.09
CA SER A 238 11.94 -21.32 -7.15
C SER A 238 10.57 -21.13 -7.81
N ASN A 239 9.65 -20.37 -7.19
CA ASN A 239 8.27 -20.30 -7.65
C ASN A 239 7.84 -18.90 -8.07
N LEU A 240 8.38 -17.83 -7.48
CA LEU A 240 7.94 -16.47 -7.78
C LEU A 240 8.57 -15.93 -9.06
N ARG A 241 7.84 -15.04 -9.75
CA ARG A 241 8.34 -14.34 -10.95
C ARG A 241 9.17 -13.10 -10.59
N VAL A 242 8.97 -12.57 -9.39
CA VAL A 242 9.68 -11.40 -8.86
C VAL A 242 10.86 -11.85 -7.99
N PRO A 243 11.95 -11.05 -7.92
CA PRO A 243 13.09 -11.36 -7.06
C PRO A 243 12.69 -11.47 -5.59
N VAL A 244 13.39 -12.36 -4.89
CA VAL A 244 13.23 -12.58 -3.45
C VAL A 244 14.45 -12.05 -2.72
N THR A 245 14.23 -11.28 -1.66
CA THR A 245 15.29 -10.82 -0.75
C THR A 245 14.99 -11.25 0.68
N CYS A 246 15.93 -11.04 1.60
CA CYS A 246 15.64 -11.14 3.02
C CYS A 246 16.37 -10.10 3.85
N LYS A 247 15.82 -9.79 5.02
CA LYS A 247 16.43 -8.88 6.00
C LYS A 247 16.75 -9.59 7.30
N ILE A 248 18.03 -9.59 7.70
CA ILE A 248 18.53 -10.24 8.90
C ILE A 248 19.09 -9.25 9.93
N ARG A 249 19.37 -9.77 11.13
CA ARG A 249 20.31 -9.22 12.11
C ARG A 249 21.54 -10.13 12.18
N ILE A 250 22.68 -9.59 12.61
CA ILE A 250 23.89 -10.39 12.84
C ILE A 250 23.73 -11.33 14.04
N LEU A 251 24.48 -12.43 14.04
CA LEU A 251 24.62 -13.33 15.19
C LEU A 251 25.78 -12.85 16.10
N PRO A 252 25.89 -13.36 17.33
CA PRO A 252 26.97 -12.96 18.25
C PRO A 252 28.36 -13.23 17.69
N GLU A 253 28.56 -14.38 17.05
CA GLU A 253 29.82 -14.75 16.42
C GLU A 253 29.80 -14.44 14.92
N LEU A 254 30.92 -13.90 14.42
CA LEU A 254 31.08 -13.58 13.00
C LEU A 254 30.97 -14.85 12.14
N GLU A 255 31.62 -15.93 12.54
CA GLU A 255 31.64 -17.19 11.79
C GLU A 255 30.22 -17.76 11.60
N ASP A 256 29.40 -17.78 12.67
CA ASP A 256 28.00 -18.20 12.58
C ASP A 256 27.20 -17.31 11.62
N THR A 257 27.47 -15.99 11.65
CA THR A 257 26.83 -15.04 10.73
C THR A 257 27.23 -15.35 9.28
N ILE A 258 28.51 -15.60 9.01
CA ILE A 258 29.01 -15.95 7.67
C ILE A 258 28.40 -17.26 7.15
N GLN A 259 28.30 -18.28 8.00
CA GLN A 259 27.66 -19.56 7.65
C GLN A 259 26.19 -19.36 7.29
N LEU A 260 25.45 -18.57 8.08
CA LEU A 260 24.04 -18.29 7.84
C LEU A 260 23.84 -17.53 6.52
N VAL A 261 24.64 -16.50 6.22
CA VAL A 261 24.46 -15.71 4.99
C VAL A 261 24.84 -16.50 3.73
N ARG A 262 25.83 -17.40 3.80
CA ARG A 262 26.16 -18.32 2.69
C ARG A 262 25.04 -19.33 2.43
N LEU A 263 24.41 -19.83 3.50
CA LEU A 263 23.22 -20.66 3.36
C LEU A 263 22.10 -19.89 2.66
N ILE A 264 21.83 -18.66 3.08
CA ILE A 264 20.83 -17.77 2.47
C ILE A 264 21.15 -17.55 0.98
N GLU A 265 22.39 -17.19 0.63
CA GLU A 265 22.83 -17.00 -0.76
C GLU A 265 22.58 -18.25 -1.60
N SER A 266 22.85 -19.45 -1.07
CA SER A 266 22.62 -20.72 -1.78
C SER A 266 21.16 -20.99 -2.17
N THR A 267 20.20 -20.24 -1.62
CA THR A 267 18.77 -20.34 -1.97
C THR A 267 18.38 -19.54 -3.22
N GLY A 268 19.28 -18.71 -3.75
CA GLY A 268 19.03 -17.90 -4.94
C GLY A 268 18.34 -16.56 -4.66
N VAL A 269 18.43 -16.03 -3.44
CA VAL A 269 17.95 -14.66 -3.15
C VAL A 269 18.73 -13.63 -3.96
N ALA A 270 18.05 -12.58 -4.40
CA ALA A 270 18.62 -11.53 -5.25
C ALA A 270 19.49 -10.53 -4.46
N ALA A 271 19.22 -10.34 -3.18
CA ALA A 271 20.00 -9.49 -2.28
C ALA A 271 19.70 -9.83 -0.81
N ILE A 272 20.62 -9.46 0.08
CA ILE A 272 20.44 -9.58 1.54
C ILE A 272 20.60 -8.23 2.22
N THR A 273 19.65 -7.86 3.07
CA THR A 273 19.80 -6.70 3.96
C THR A 273 20.31 -7.13 5.32
N VAL A 274 21.40 -6.52 5.79
CA VAL A 274 22.01 -6.82 7.09
C VAL A 274 21.88 -5.63 8.03
N HIS A 275 21.12 -5.80 9.10
CA HIS A 275 21.20 -4.89 10.25
C HIS A 275 22.39 -5.33 11.11
N GLY A 276 23.42 -4.47 11.18
CA GLY A 276 24.65 -4.70 11.96
C GLY A 276 24.47 -4.66 13.47
N ARG A 277 23.36 -5.15 14.01
CA ARG A 277 23.15 -5.33 15.45
C ARG A 277 22.63 -6.71 15.75
N THR A 278 23.06 -7.29 16.86
CA THR A 278 22.52 -8.56 17.36
C THR A 278 21.07 -8.42 17.81
N ILE A 279 20.37 -9.53 18.07
CA ILE A 279 18.96 -9.53 18.52
C ILE A 279 18.79 -8.78 19.85
N GLN A 280 19.78 -8.87 20.75
CA GLN A 280 19.73 -8.26 22.08
C GLN A 280 20.05 -6.78 22.05
N GLU A 281 20.86 -6.35 21.09
CA GLU A 281 21.22 -4.95 20.92
C GLU A 281 20.03 -4.06 20.54
N ARG A 282 20.02 -2.92 21.21
CA ARG A 282 19.03 -1.86 21.10
C ARG A 282 19.60 -0.65 20.34
N PRO A 283 18.77 0.29 19.90
CA PRO A 283 19.21 1.42 19.06
C PRO A 283 20.32 2.30 19.65
N GLN A 284 20.54 2.28 20.97
CA GLN A 284 21.65 2.96 21.65
C GLN A 284 23.00 2.23 21.56
N HIS A 285 23.00 0.94 21.23
CA HIS A 285 24.23 0.20 20.97
C HIS A 285 24.73 0.57 19.58
N ARG A 286 26.05 0.64 19.44
CA ARG A 286 26.73 0.93 18.17
C ARG A 286 26.39 -0.14 17.13
N ASN A 287 26.34 0.27 15.86
CA ASN A 287 26.24 -0.67 14.74
C ASN A 287 27.62 -1.30 14.43
N HIS A 288 27.63 -2.60 14.21
CA HIS A 288 28.80 -3.40 13.84
C HIS A 288 29.04 -3.35 12.33
N ASP A 289 29.55 -2.22 11.86
CA ASP A 289 29.80 -1.97 10.44
C ASP A 289 30.89 -2.88 9.88
N GLU A 290 31.86 -3.26 10.71
CA GLU A 290 32.89 -4.23 10.41
C GLU A 290 32.33 -5.61 10.07
N VAL A 291 31.27 -6.06 10.76
CA VAL A 291 30.62 -7.34 10.48
C VAL A 291 29.88 -7.28 9.15
N ILE A 292 29.20 -6.16 8.85
CA ILE A 292 28.58 -5.96 7.53
C ILE A 292 29.62 -6.03 6.41
N ARG A 293 30.81 -5.45 6.63
CA ARG A 293 31.92 -5.49 5.66
C ARG A 293 32.47 -6.87 5.42
N GLU A 294 32.62 -7.69 6.46
CA GLU A 294 33.04 -9.08 6.26
C GLU A 294 31.97 -9.91 5.54
N ILE A 295 30.68 -9.65 5.79
CA ILE A 295 29.58 -10.27 5.02
C ILE A 295 29.62 -9.84 3.54
N ALA A 296 29.81 -8.55 3.25
CA ALA A 296 29.88 -8.03 1.89
C ALA A 296 31.04 -8.63 1.08
N LYS A 297 32.17 -8.96 1.72
CA LYS A 297 33.29 -9.68 1.08
C LYS A 297 33.00 -11.16 0.86
N ALA A 298 32.18 -11.77 1.73
CA ALA A 298 31.95 -13.20 1.74
C ALA A 298 30.89 -13.68 0.73
N LEU A 299 30.03 -12.76 0.27
CA LEU A 299 28.92 -13.04 -0.65
C LEU A 299 29.21 -12.51 -2.05
N SER A 300 28.62 -13.16 -3.05
CA SER A 300 28.59 -12.74 -4.46
C SER A 300 27.35 -11.91 -4.82
N ILE A 301 26.27 -12.05 -4.03
CA ILE A 301 25.05 -11.27 -4.17
C ILE A 301 25.15 -9.88 -3.49
N PRO A 302 24.38 -8.87 -3.94
CA PRO A 302 24.34 -7.57 -3.30
C PRO A 302 23.99 -7.61 -1.80
N VAL A 303 24.82 -6.94 -1.00
CA VAL A 303 24.57 -6.69 0.42
C VAL A 303 24.06 -5.27 0.62
N ILE A 304 22.96 -5.14 1.37
CA ILE A 304 22.34 -3.85 1.71
C ILE A 304 22.62 -3.56 3.19
N ALA A 305 23.43 -2.54 3.47
CA ALA A 305 23.78 -2.17 4.83
C ALA A 305 22.62 -1.47 5.55
N ASN A 306 22.36 -1.84 6.79
CA ASN A 306 21.34 -1.23 7.64
C ASN A 306 21.82 -1.04 9.08
N GLY A 307 21.25 -0.01 9.73
CA GLY A 307 21.47 0.26 11.15
C GLY A 307 22.19 1.58 11.45
N GLY A 308 22.74 2.26 10.44
CA GLY A 308 23.55 3.47 10.60
C GLY A 308 22.79 4.75 11.01
N SER A 309 21.45 4.78 11.02
CA SER A 309 20.71 5.99 11.43
C SER A 309 21.09 6.44 12.85
N LYS A 310 21.31 7.76 13.03
CA LYS A 310 21.78 8.43 14.26
C LYS A 310 23.28 8.24 14.56
N ASP A 311 23.83 7.06 14.29
CA ASP A 311 25.24 6.76 14.59
C ASP A 311 26.15 7.32 13.50
N THR A 312 25.83 7.02 12.24
CA THR A 312 26.61 7.39 11.06
C THR A 312 25.80 8.29 10.15
N ILE A 313 24.51 7.98 9.94
CA ILE A 313 23.64 8.69 8.98
C ILE A 313 22.79 9.71 9.71
N THR A 314 23.08 10.98 9.46
CA THR A 314 22.36 12.16 9.94
C THR A 314 21.96 13.13 8.83
N LYS A 315 22.65 13.09 7.69
CA LYS A 315 22.41 13.87 6.47
C LYS A 315 22.68 13.02 5.22
N TYR A 316 22.37 13.57 4.03
CA TYR A 316 22.45 12.85 2.76
C TYR A 316 23.85 12.31 2.45
N GLU A 317 24.90 13.10 2.67
CA GLU A 317 26.29 12.70 2.34
C GLU A 317 26.78 11.52 3.18
N ASP A 318 26.22 11.33 4.38
CA ASP A 318 26.57 10.24 5.27
C ASP A 318 26.12 8.88 4.73
N ILE A 319 25.15 8.84 3.80
CA ILE A 319 24.64 7.60 3.22
C ILE A 319 25.74 6.91 2.42
N GLU A 320 26.42 7.67 1.56
CA GLU A 320 27.53 7.15 0.75
C GLU A 320 28.73 6.78 1.61
N PHE A 321 29.03 7.59 2.63
CA PHE A 321 30.07 7.25 3.62
C PHE A 321 29.78 5.92 4.32
N PHE A 322 28.55 5.69 4.79
CA PHE A 322 28.14 4.44 5.42
C PHE A 322 28.22 3.25 4.44
N ARG A 323 27.84 3.45 3.17
CA ARG A 323 27.97 2.45 2.11
C ARG A 323 29.43 2.02 1.92
N GLN A 324 30.34 2.99 1.77
CA GLN A 324 31.77 2.74 1.59
C GLN A 324 32.40 2.07 2.82
N GLN A 325 32.10 2.55 4.03
CA GLN A 325 32.63 2.02 5.28
C GLN A 325 32.28 0.53 5.48
N THR A 326 31.05 0.16 5.11
CA THR A 326 30.55 -1.22 5.18
C THR A 326 30.91 -2.06 3.95
N GLY A 327 31.45 -1.47 2.88
CA GLY A 327 31.69 -2.17 1.62
C GLY A 327 30.42 -2.74 0.97
N ALA A 328 29.25 -2.30 1.41
CA ALA A 328 27.97 -2.81 0.94
C ALA A 328 27.62 -2.25 -0.45
N SER A 329 26.80 -2.97 -1.19
CA SER A 329 26.33 -2.55 -2.51
C SER A 329 25.36 -1.38 -2.41
N SER A 330 24.53 -1.34 -1.37
CA SER A 330 23.44 -0.36 -1.17
C SER A 330 23.21 -0.07 0.31
N VAL A 331 22.41 0.96 0.62
CA VAL A 331 22.08 1.36 1.99
C VAL A 331 20.58 1.40 2.21
N MET A 332 20.14 0.78 3.30
CA MET A 332 18.76 0.85 3.77
C MET A 332 18.64 1.71 5.02
N ILE A 333 17.75 2.71 4.98
CA ILE A 333 17.58 3.73 6.03
C ILE A 333 16.21 3.60 6.68
N ALA A 334 16.18 3.50 8.01
CA ALA A 334 14.96 3.39 8.81
C ALA A 334 14.66 4.67 9.58
N ARG A 335 15.30 4.85 10.75
CA ARG A 335 14.99 5.94 11.69
C ARG A 335 15.21 7.33 11.10
N ALA A 336 16.31 7.53 10.36
CA ALA A 336 16.57 8.85 9.75
C ALA A 336 15.47 9.24 8.74
N ALA A 337 15.01 8.29 7.91
CA ALA A 337 13.89 8.50 6.99
C ALA A 337 12.53 8.65 7.70
N MET A 338 12.32 7.95 8.81
CA MET A 338 11.13 8.10 9.65
C MET A 338 11.03 9.51 10.27
N TRP A 339 12.17 10.05 10.71
CA TRP A 339 12.24 11.39 11.30
C TRP A 339 12.22 12.49 10.23
N TYR A 340 12.89 12.24 9.11
CA TYR A 340 13.08 13.20 8.04
C TYR A 340 13.12 12.48 6.69
N PRO A 341 11.97 12.30 6.01
CA PRO A 341 11.90 11.56 4.75
C PRO A 341 12.79 12.11 3.64
N ALA A 342 13.10 13.40 3.66
CA ALA A 342 14.02 14.03 2.71
C ALA A 342 15.51 13.73 3.00
N ILE A 343 15.83 12.78 3.88
CA ILE A 343 17.20 12.27 4.07
C ILE A 343 17.78 11.71 2.76
N PHE A 344 16.92 11.26 1.85
CA PHE A 344 17.30 10.75 0.52
C PHE A 344 17.54 11.87 -0.51
N CYS A 345 17.22 13.13 -0.18
CA CYS A 345 17.33 14.23 -1.11
C CYS A 345 18.75 14.77 -1.08
N PRO A 346 19.45 14.87 -2.23
CA PRO A 346 20.70 15.60 -2.28
C PRO A 346 20.47 17.07 -1.89
N PRO A 347 21.45 17.75 -1.30
CA PRO A 347 21.37 19.18 -1.06
C PRO A 347 21.18 19.93 -2.38
N ASN A 348 20.37 20.99 -2.36
CA ASN A 348 20.23 21.91 -3.50
C ASN A 348 21.43 22.86 -3.61
N ASP A 349 21.48 23.69 -4.65
CA ASP A 349 22.54 24.67 -4.88
C ASP A 349 22.68 25.70 -3.73
N GLU A 350 21.61 25.91 -2.95
CA GLU A 350 21.59 26.76 -1.74
C GLU A 350 22.01 26.01 -0.46
N GLY A 351 22.36 24.72 -0.57
CA GLY A 351 22.86 23.87 0.51
C GLY A 351 21.87 23.58 1.65
N SER A 352 20.59 23.93 1.49
CA SER A 352 19.60 23.85 2.58
C SER A 352 18.60 22.71 2.36
N PRO A 353 18.49 21.77 3.32
CA PRO A 353 17.54 20.67 3.20
C PRO A 353 16.09 21.19 3.30
N PRO A 354 15.10 20.57 2.61
CA PRO A 354 13.71 21.00 2.68
C PRO A 354 13.18 21.13 4.12
N PRO A 355 12.43 22.19 4.48
CA PRO A 355 11.92 22.35 5.83
C PRO A 355 11.02 21.17 6.24
N LEU A 356 11.20 20.64 7.45
CA LEU A 356 10.45 19.47 7.94
C LEU A 356 8.93 19.68 7.87
N HIS A 357 8.44 20.88 8.18
CA HIS A 357 7.02 21.18 8.15
C HIS A 357 6.44 21.13 6.73
N ASP A 358 7.22 21.44 5.70
CA ASP A 358 6.78 21.30 4.30
C ASP A 358 6.68 19.82 3.91
N ILE A 359 7.62 19.00 4.36
CA ILE A 359 7.57 17.54 4.18
C ILE A 359 6.30 16.95 4.84
N ILE A 360 5.97 17.40 6.06
CA ILE A 360 4.74 16.96 6.74
C ILE A 360 3.48 17.36 5.96
N ARG A 361 3.45 18.58 5.42
CA ARG A 361 2.35 19.07 4.57
C ARG A 361 2.19 18.21 3.32
N GLU A 362 3.28 17.86 2.63
CA GLU A 362 3.24 16.95 1.48
C GLU A 362 2.79 15.54 1.84
N TYR A 363 3.29 15.00 2.95
CA TYR A 363 2.86 13.72 3.50
C TYR A 363 1.36 13.71 3.79
N LEU A 364 0.80 14.79 4.35
CA LEU A 364 -0.62 14.92 4.63
C LEU A 364 -1.48 14.97 3.37
N VAL A 365 -1.01 15.64 2.31
CA VAL A 365 -1.68 15.63 1.01
C VAL A 365 -1.75 14.20 0.46
N LEU A 366 -0.67 13.42 0.57
CA LEU A 366 -0.65 12.00 0.19
C LEU A 366 -1.57 11.16 1.08
N ALA A 367 -1.52 11.36 2.39
CA ALA A 367 -2.37 10.65 3.35
C ALA A 367 -3.86 10.89 3.06
N MET A 368 -4.24 12.12 2.76
CA MET A 368 -5.61 12.49 2.42
C MET A 368 -6.04 11.99 1.03
N ARG A 369 -5.15 12.07 0.04
CA ARG A 369 -5.37 11.56 -1.32
C ARG A 369 -5.64 10.05 -1.32
N TYR A 370 -4.90 9.31 -0.51
CA TYR A 370 -4.97 7.85 -0.45
C TYR A 370 -5.76 7.34 0.75
N GLY A 371 -6.60 8.17 1.38
CA GLY A 371 -7.50 7.74 2.46
C GLY A 371 -6.80 6.98 3.59
N HIS A 372 -5.66 7.49 4.05
CA HIS A 372 -4.88 6.87 5.11
C HIS A 372 -5.61 6.95 6.45
N HIS A 373 -5.31 6.04 7.37
CA HIS A 373 -5.95 6.08 8.68
C HIS A 373 -5.35 7.19 9.55
N ILE A 374 -6.20 7.99 10.20
CA ILE A 374 -5.77 9.15 11.00
C ILE A 374 -4.72 8.81 12.07
N ASN A 375 -4.90 7.69 12.79
CA ASN A 375 -3.93 7.29 13.81
C ASN A 375 -2.56 6.93 13.20
N GLY A 376 -2.53 6.41 11.97
CA GLY A 376 -1.28 6.16 11.25
C GLY A 376 -0.60 7.47 10.86
N ALA A 377 -1.37 8.40 10.28
CA ALA A 377 -0.89 9.73 9.91
C ALA A 377 -0.31 10.48 11.11
N LYS A 378 -1.04 10.54 12.23
CA LYS A 378 -0.57 11.15 13.47
C LYS A 378 0.70 10.51 13.98
N TYR A 379 0.76 9.17 13.98
CA TYR A 379 1.94 8.46 14.47
C TYR A 379 3.19 8.82 13.67
N CYS A 380 3.10 8.87 12.34
CA CYS A 380 4.19 9.31 11.48
C CYS A 380 4.62 10.76 11.78
N ILE A 381 3.66 11.68 11.91
CA ILE A 381 3.95 13.09 12.21
C ILE A 381 4.59 13.24 13.60
N GLN A 382 4.13 12.48 14.60
CA GLN A 382 4.76 12.44 15.91
C GLN A 382 6.21 11.97 15.85
N GLN A 383 6.52 11.00 14.97
CA GLN A 383 7.91 10.57 14.78
C GLN A 383 8.74 11.66 14.09
N MET A 384 8.18 12.36 13.10
CA MET A 384 8.85 13.49 12.45
C MET A 384 9.16 14.59 13.47
N LEU A 385 8.17 14.98 14.26
CA LEU A 385 8.26 15.99 15.32
C LEU A 385 8.88 15.50 16.63
N HIS A 386 9.62 14.38 16.62
CA HIS A 386 10.18 13.79 17.85
C HIS A 386 11.10 14.73 18.68
N ARG A 387 11.56 15.85 18.10
CA ARG A 387 12.34 16.90 18.78
C ARG A 387 11.52 18.15 19.11
N GLU A 388 10.37 18.32 18.49
CA GLU A 388 9.47 19.46 18.64
C GLU A 388 8.32 19.06 19.59
N GLY A 389 8.65 18.88 20.87
CA GLY A 389 7.65 18.60 21.92
C GLY A 389 6.87 19.85 22.32
N ASP A 390 5.60 19.67 22.69
CA ASP A 390 4.76 20.66 23.39
C ASP A 390 4.49 22.00 22.68
N THR A 391 4.72 22.09 21.37
CA THR A 391 4.30 23.27 20.59
C THR A 391 2.77 23.27 20.41
N PRO A 392 2.12 24.45 20.24
CA PRO A 392 0.69 24.50 19.93
C PRO A 392 0.32 23.67 18.70
N LEU A 393 1.14 23.72 17.64
CA LEU A 393 0.95 22.92 16.42
C LEU A 393 1.03 21.40 16.70
N PHE A 394 1.94 20.96 17.56
CA PHE A 394 2.03 19.57 17.99
C PHE A 394 0.78 19.15 18.76
N LEU A 395 0.33 19.95 19.74
CA LEU A 395 -0.87 19.67 20.52
C LEU A 395 -2.14 19.61 19.64
N ASP A 396 -2.29 20.55 18.71
CA ASP A 396 -3.40 20.57 17.74
C ASP A 396 -3.36 19.36 16.79
N THR A 397 -2.16 18.95 16.38
CA THR A 397 -1.96 17.70 15.61
C THR A 397 -2.46 16.49 16.39
N LEU A 398 -2.19 16.42 17.70
CA LEU A 398 -2.68 15.34 18.55
C LEU A 398 -4.18 15.41 18.80
N ALA A 399 -4.75 16.61 18.83
CA ALA A 399 -6.18 16.82 19.03
C ALA A 399 -7.02 16.45 17.80
N ALA A 400 -6.48 16.54 16.58
CA ALA A 400 -7.23 16.33 15.33
C ALA A 400 -7.94 14.98 15.23
N VAL A 401 -9.26 14.91 15.09
CA VAL A 401 -9.99 13.64 15.21
C VAL A 401 -10.12 12.85 13.89
N ASP A 402 -9.87 13.52 12.77
CA ASP A 402 -9.89 12.94 11.42
C ASP A 402 -8.83 13.62 10.53
N LEU A 403 -8.68 13.12 9.30
CA LEU A 403 -7.70 13.64 8.35
C LEU A 403 -8.03 15.05 7.86
N GLU A 404 -9.31 15.47 7.81
CA GLU A 404 -9.66 16.83 7.38
C GLU A 404 -9.22 17.85 8.42
N GLN A 405 -9.53 17.61 9.69
CA GLN A 405 -9.08 18.45 10.79
C GLN A 405 -7.55 18.47 10.84
N LEU A 406 -6.89 17.31 10.67
CA LEU A 406 -5.44 17.27 10.65
C LEU A 406 -4.85 18.08 9.48
N CYS A 407 -5.41 17.97 8.28
CA CYS A 407 -5.00 18.81 7.15
C CYS A 407 -5.28 20.30 7.39
N SER A 408 -6.35 20.64 8.13
CA SER A 408 -6.67 22.02 8.50
C SER A 408 -5.63 22.60 9.44
N VAL A 409 -5.23 21.87 10.49
CA VAL A 409 -4.18 22.25 11.45
C VAL A 409 -2.88 22.58 10.72
N TRP A 410 -2.55 21.83 9.66
CA TRP A 410 -1.34 22.01 8.87
C TRP A 410 -1.49 22.95 7.67
N GLY A 411 -2.65 23.59 7.49
CA GLY A 411 -2.90 24.56 6.41
C GLY A 411 -2.92 23.96 4.99
N VAL A 412 -3.25 22.68 4.85
CA VAL A 412 -3.26 21.96 3.56
C VAL A 412 -4.63 21.44 3.13
N LEU A 413 -5.69 21.70 3.91
CA LEU A 413 -7.02 21.20 3.62
C LEU A 413 -7.55 21.64 2.25
N ASP A 414 -7.31 22.90 1.87
CA ASP A 414 -7.76 23.42 0.57
C ASP A 414 -7.05 22.74 -0.59
N LYS A 415 -5.73 22.54 -0.49
CA LYS A 415 -4.94 21.76 -1.46
C LYS A 415 -5.48 20.33 -1.59
N CYS A 416 -5.83 19.69 -0.48
CA CYS A 416 -6.42 18.36 -0.47
C CYS A 416 -7.80 18.32 -1.17
N ARG A 417 -8.65 19.33 -0.94
CA ARG A 417 -9.98 19.44 -1.56
C ARG A 417 -9.90 19.73 -3.05
N GLU A 418 -8.97 20.58 -3.47
CA GLU A 418 -8.72 20.88 -4.88
C GLU A 418 -8.27 19.63 -5.65
N ALA A 419 -7.32 18.86 -5.10
CA ALA A 419 -6.86 17.61 -5.69
C ALA A 419 -8.02 16.60 -5.88
N LYS A 420 -8.94 16.50 -4.91
CA LYS A 420 -10.15 15.66 -5.02
C LYS A 420 -11.09 16.16 -6.11
N ARG A 421 -11.35 17.48 -6.19
CA ARG A 421 -12.22 18.08 -7.22
C ARG A 421 -11.66 17.92 -8.63
N HIS A 422 -10.35 18.10 -8.81
CA HIS A 422 -9.70 17.93 -10.10
C HIS A 422 -9.83 16.49 -10.60
N LYS A 423 -9.64 15.50 -9.71
CA LYS A 423 -9.84 14.08 -10.03
C LYS A 423 -11.29 13.75 -10.39
N ALA A 424 -12.26 14.32 -9.67
CA ALA A 424 -13.68 14.14 -9.98
C ALA A 424 -14.06 14.74 -11.36
N LYS A 425 -13.50 15.91 -11.71
CA LYS A 425 -13.70 16.52 -13.03
C LYS A 425 -13.10 15.68 -14.15
N LEU A 426 -11.87 15.18 -13.99
CA LEU A 426 -11.23 14.31 -14.98
C LEU A 426 -12.03 13.03 -15.24
N ARG A 427 -12.61 12.44 -14.19
CA ARG A 427 -13.52 11.29 -14.35
C ARG A 427 -14.81 11.63 -15.06
N ALA A 428 -15.44 12.75 -14.69
CA ALA A 428 -16.66 13.19 -15.36
C ALA A 428 -16.43 13.45 -16.85
N VAL A 429 -15.25 13.94 -17.24
CA VAL A 429 -14.87 14.11 -18.65
C VAL A 429 -14.68 12.76 -19.35
N GLN A 430 -14.06 11.78 -18.70
CA GLN A 430 -13.94 10.41 -19.22
C GLN A 430 -15.30 9.70 -19.38
N ASP A 431 -16.21 9.86 -18.43
CA ASP A 431 -17.57 9.31 -18.49
C ASP A 431 -18.46 10.02 -19.53
N HIS A 432 -18.21 11.31 -19.82
CA HIS A 432 -18.90 12.04 -20.87
C HIS A 432 -18.42 11.71 -22.29
N THR A 433 -17.29 11.01 -22.45
CA THR A 433 -16.79 10.61 -23.79
C THR A 433 -17.36 9.27 -24.27
N SER A 434 -18.16 8.58 -23.45
CA SER A 434 -18.64 7.21 -23.72
C SER A 434 -20.17 7.08 -23.88
N LEU A 435 -20.92 8.16 -24.06
CA LEU A 435 -22.37 8.09 -24.27
C LEU A 435 -22.83 8.98 -25.43
N GLN A 436 -23.10 8.34 -26.59
CA GLN A 436 -24.13 8.84 -27.50
C GLN A 436 -25.49 8.23 -27.12
N PRO A 437 -26.60 8.97 -27.37
CA PRO A 437 -27.88 8.71 -26.73
C PRO A 437 -28.73 7.79 -27.59
N ASP A 438 -29.23 6.72 -27.00
CA ASP A 438 -30.42 6.03 -27.51
C ASP A 438 -31.55 6.10 -26.48
N SER A 439 -32.71 6.40 -27.04
CA SER A 439 -33.94 6.89 -26.45
C SER A 439 -34.83 5.81 -25.84
N GLU A 440 -35.60 6.24 -24.83
CA GLU A 440 -37.01 5.89 -24.59
C GLU A 440 -37.40 4.48 -24.14
N LEU A 441 -37.81 4.35 -22.86
CA LEU A 441 -39.21 4.13 -22.42
C LEU A 441 -39.29 3.55 -20.99
N SER A 442 -39.83 4.33 -20.05
CA SER A 442 -41.18 4.10 -19.50
C SER A 442 -41.30 4.67 -18.09
N GLU A 443 -42.12 5.71 -17.98
CA GLU A 443 -42.69 6.20 -16.73
C GLU A 443 -43.77 5.25 -16.23
N THR A 444 -43.83 5.05 -14.91
CA THR A 444 -45.02 4.86 -14.03
C THR A 444 -44.52 4.21 -12.72
N LYS A 445 -44.97 4.51 -11.49
CA LYS A 445 -46.17 5.13 -10.95
C LYS A 445 -45.82 5.59 -9.52
N ARG A 446 -46.18 6.83 -9.17
CA ARG A 446 -46.40 7.24 -7.78
C ARG A 446 -47.73 6.63 -7.31
N SER A 447 -47.77 6.02 -6.13
CA SER A 447 -49.03 5.76 -5.44
C SER A 447 -48.94 6.21 -3.98
N ARG A 448 -49.82 7.16 -3.65
CA ARG A 448 -50.29 7.49 -2.30
C ARG A 448 -50.96 6.26 -1.67
N LEU A 449 -50.89 6.14 -0.36
CA LEU A 449 -51.90 5.46 0.44
C LEU A 449 -52.23 6.35 1.64
N ASP A 450 -53.50 6.76 1.68
CA ASP A 450 -54.15 7.51 2.75
C ASP A 450 -54.44 6.62 3.97
N ALA A 451 -54.74 7.33 5.05
CA ALA A 451 -55.13 6.89 6.38
C ALA A 451 -56.22 5.82 6.42
N ASN A 452 -56.14 4.96 7.44
CA ASN A 452 -57.30 4.46 8.15
C ASN A 452 -57.01 4.36 9.64
N GLU A 453 -58.00 4.75 10.41
CA GLU A 453 -57.97 5.02 11.84
C GLU A 453 -58.73 3.90 12.59
N HIS A 454 -58.40 3.75 13.88
CA HIS A 454 -59.12 3.04 14.97
C HIS A 454 -58.70 1.60 15.34
N GLY A 455 -58.18 1.48 16.59
CA GLY A 455 -57.97 0.23 17.33
C GLY A 455 -56.88 0.37 18.40
N ALA A 456 -57.28 0.68 19.63
CA ALA A 456 -56.41 0.96 20.77
C ALA A 456 -55.59 -0.26 21.24
N ASP A 457 -54.26 -0.17 21.18
CA ASP A 457 -53.29 -0.35 22.29
C ASP A 457 -51.87 -0.16 21.68
N SER A 458 -51.47 1.09 21.40
CA SER A 458 -50.27 1.33 20.59
C SER A 458 -49.00 1.33 21.45
N ASP A 459 -48.28 0.22 21.40
CA ASP A 459 -46.89 0.07 21.86
C ASP A 459 -45.95 0.91 20.96
N GLN A 460 -46.01 2.23 21.11
CA GLN A 460 -45.40 3.22 20.22
C GLN A 460 -43.87 3.04 20.21
N LEU A 461 -43.31 2.67 19.05
CA LEU A 461 -41.88 2.48 18.84
C LEU A 461 -41.28 3.68 18.10
N ILE A 462 -40.39 4.41 18.76
CA ILE A 462 -39.66 5.55 18.21
C ILE A 462 -38.24 5.09 17.88
N THR A 463 -37.83 5.23 16.63
CA THR A 463 -36.54 4.74 16.14
C THR A 463 -35.69 5.87 15.59
N TYR A 464 -34.42 5.92 16.00
CA TYR A 464 -33.44 6.82 15.43
C TYR A 464 -32.10 6.10 15.23
N HIS A 465 -31.28 6.60 14.32
CA HIS A 465 -29.91 6.16 14.10
C HIS A 465 -28.95 7.20 14.70
N ILE A 466 -28.59 7.04 15.98
CA ILE A 466 -27.74 8.00 16.71
C ILE A 466 -26.49 7.31 17.27
N PRO A 467 -25.29 7.69 16.82
CA PRO A 467 -24.06 7.18 17.43
C PRO A 467 -23.84 7.82 18.81
N PHE A 468 -23.38 7.02 19.78
CA PHE A 468 -22.84 7.53 21.04
C PHE A 468 -21.31 7.59 20.97
N GLU A 469 -20.77 8.79 21.02
CA GLU A 469 -19.33 9.03 21.02
C GLU A 469 -18.90 9.63 22.36
N ARG A 470 -18.15 8.86 23.16
CA ARG A 470 -17.76 9.23 24.53
C ARG A 470 -17.17 10.64 24.66
N ARG A 471 -16.53 11.16 23.61
CA ARG A 471 -15.83 12.46 23.55
C ARG A 471 -16.73 13.68 23.74
N TYR A 472 -18.00 13.62 23.38
CA TYR A 472 -18.90 14.78 23.57
C TYR A 472 -19.37 14.96 25.02
N TRP A 473 -18.94 14.07 25.91
CA TRP A 473 -19.28 14.10 27.34
C TRP A 473 -18.02 14.02 28.20
N PRO A 474 -17.95 14.75 29.33
CA PRO A 474 -16.76 14.80 30.18
C PRO A 474 -16.41 13.42 30.79
N ILE A 475 -15.12 13.17 31.05
CA ILE A 475 -14.61 11.91 31.64
C ILE A 475 -15.29 11.63 33.00
N HIS A 476 -15.47 12.69 33.79
CA HIS A 476 -16.28 12.72 34.99
C HIS A 476 -17.42 13.74 34.79
N GLY A 477 -18.67 13.30 34.80
CA GLY A 477 -19.84 14.17 34.62
C GLY A 477 -21.07 13.40 34.13
N ILE A 478 -22.12 14.14 33.77
CA ILE A 478 -23.46 13.57 33.51
C ILE A 478 -23.52 13.04 32.07
N THR A 479 -23.67 11.72 31.95
CA THR A 479 -23.86 11.02 30.66
C THR A 479 -25.31 11.08 30.19
N PRO A 480 -25.61 10.85 28.89
CA PRO A 480 -26.98 10.82 28.39
C PRO A 480 -27.92 9.91 29.20
N LYS A 481 -27.44 8.72 29.57
CA LYS A 481 -28.20 7.79 30.43
C LYS A 481 -28.53 8.40 31.80
N GLN A 482 -27.59 9.14 32.40
CA GLN A 482 -27.82 9.82 33.68
C GLN A 482 -28.78 11.00 33.55
N ILE A 483 -28.71 11.76 32.45
CA ILE A 483 -29.68 12.84 32.15
C ILE A 483 -31.09 12.26 32.03
N LEU A 484 -31.24 11.15 31.30
CA LEU A 484 -32.52 10.48 31.10
C LEU A 484 -33.10 9.95 32.42
N ILE A 485 -32.28 9.31 33.26
CA ILE A 485 -32.71 8.82 34.58
C ILE A 485 -33.13 10.00 35.47
N ALA A 486 -32.35 11.08 35.51
CA ALA A 486 -32.66 12.27 36.30
C ALA A 486 -33.96 12.94 35.82
N TYR A 487 -34.19 12.97 34.50
CA TYR A 487 -35.45 13.44 33.93
C TYR A 487 -36.64 12.58 34.41
N CYS A 488 -36.55 11.25 34.32
CA CYS A 488 -37.63 10.37 34.78
C CYS A 488 -37.95 10.57 36.27
N GLN A 489 -36.91 10.72 37.10
CA GLN A 489 -37.08 11.02 38.53
C GLN A 489 -37.78 12.36 38.76
N LYS A 490 -37.36 13.43 38.06
CA LYS A 490 -37.99 14.76 38.17
C LYS A 490 -39.46 14.75 37.74
N GLN A 491 -39.79 13.96 36.72
CA GLN A 491 -41.15 13.80 36.21
C GLN A 491 -41.99 12.77 36.98
N LYS A 492 -41.45 12.18 38.06
CA LYS A 492 -42.11 11.15 38.89
C LYS A 492 -42.62 9.94 38.08
N ILE A 493 -41.87 9.57 37.03
CA ILE A 493 -42.15 8.41 36.17
C ILE A 493 -41.11 7.32 36.42
N LYS A 494 -41.48 6.07 36.10
CA LYS A 494 -40.60 4.91 36.32
C LYS A 494 -39.26 5.12 35.59
N PRO A 495 -38.14 4.66 36.17
CA PRO A 495 -36.85 4.73 35.49
C PRO A 495 -36.89 3.96 34.17
N PRO A 496 -36.10 4.39 33.16
CA PRO A 496 -36.06 3.74 31.85
C PRO A 496 -35.62 2.27 31.99
N ASP A 497 -36.40 1.37 31.42
CA ASP A 497 -36.03 -0.05 31.31
C ASP A 497 -35.26 -0.28 30.01
N PHE A 498 -34.10 -0.95 30.07
CA PHE A 498 -33.20 -1.14 28.93
C PHE A 498 -33.11 -2.60 28.54
N HIS A 499 -33.47 -2.91 27.31
CA HIS A 499 -33.26 -4.21 26.67
C HIS A 499 -32.15 -4.09 25.63
N THR A 500 -31.14 -4.97 25.65
CA THR A 500 -30.01 -4.93 24.69
C THR A 500 -29.81 -6.28 24.05
N ILE A 501 -29.73 -6.29 22.72
CA ILE A 501 -29.49 -7.46 21.89
C ILE A 501 -28.07 -7.36 21.33
N GLU A 502 -27.34 -8.49 21.32
CA GLU A 502 -26.03 -8.60 20.69
C GLU A 502 -26.14 -9.36 19.37
N GLU A 503 -25.71 -8.73 18.28
CA GLU A 503 -25.52 -9.38 16.99
C GLU A 503 -24.14 -10.06 16.99
N ARG A 504 -24.13 -11.37 17.28
CA ARG A 504 -22.89 -12.15 17.53
C ARG A 504 -21.94 -12.22 16.33
N SER A 505 -22.45 -12.14 15.10
CA SER A 505 -21.65 -12.12 13.87
C SER A 505 -20.83 -10.84 13.73
N ALA A 506 -21.41 -9.69 14.06
CA ALA A 506 -20.79 -8.38 13.97
C ALA A 506 -20.16 -7.89 15.29
N ARG A 507 -20.44 -8.58 16.42
CA ARG A 507 -20.08 -8.16 17.79
C ARG A 507 -20.58 -6.74 18.11
N LEU A 508 -21.79 -6.43 17.65
CA LEU A 508 -22.45 -5.15 17.86
C LEU A 508 -23.64 -5.31 18.80
N PHE A 509 -23.86 -4.28 19.63
CA PHE A 509 -24.94 -4.21 20.60
C PHE A 509 -25.96 -3.17 20.15
N PHE A 510 -27.24 -3.51 20.25
CA PHE A 510 -28.38 -2.66 19.94
C PHE A 510 -29.32 -2.61 21.13
N SER A 511 -29.69 -1.41 21.58
CA SER A 511 -30.52 -1.23 22.77
C SER A 511 -31.86 -0.59 22.44
N THR A 512 -32.88 -1.04 23.16
CA THR A 512 -34.21 -0.45 23.24
C THR A 512 -34.45 0.01 24.67
N ALA A 513 -34.94 1.22 24.87
CA ALA A 513 -35.34 1.75 26.17
C ALA A 513 -36.86 1.95 26.22
N THR A 514 -37.50 1.63 27.34
CA THR A 514 -38.95 1.82 27.52
C THR A 514 -39.20 2.86 28.62
N ILE A 515 -40.00 3.88 28.30
CA ILE A 515 -40.41 4.95 29.23
C ILE A 515 -41.90 5.21 29.01
N ASN A 516 -42.71 5.09 30.08
CA ASN A 516 -44.17 5.29 30.02
C ASN A 516 -44.87 4.53 28.87
N ASN A 517 -44.53 3.25 28.70
CA ASN A 517 -45.05 2.38 27.63
C ASN A 517 -44.73 2.84 26.19
N ILE A 518 -43.77 3.76 26.03
CA ILE A 518 -43.19 4.12 24.72
C ILE A 518 -41.81 3.47 24.64
N ARG A 519 -41.55 2.76 23.54
CA ARG A 519 -40.27 2.12 23.27
C ARG A 519 -39.43 3.01 22.37
N TYR A 520 -38.15 3.13 22.68
CA TYR A 520 -37.17 3.91 21.93
C TYR A 520 -36.07 2.96 21.49
N HIS A 521 -35.78 2.90 20.19
CA HIS A 521 -34.79 1.99 19.65
C HIS A 521 -33.69 2.75 18.90
N ASN A 522 -32.44 2.35 19.10
CA ASN A 522 -31.32 2.86 18.32
C ASN A 522 -30.84 1.82 17.30
N THR A 523 -30.86 2.19 16.02
CA THR A 523 -30.38 1.32 14.93
C THR A 523 -28.87 1.38 14.73
N PHE A 524 -28.14 2.23 15.46
CA PHE A 524 -26.68 2.29 15.39
C PHE A 524 -26.04 1.20 16.28
N GLY A 525 -25.34 0.25 15.66
CA GLY A 525 -24.62 -0.82 16.37
C GLY A 525 -23.43 -0.31 17.18
N CYS A 526 -23.40 -0.61 18.47
CA CYS A 526 -22.38 -0.13 19.40
C CYS A 526 -21.39 -1.25 19.79
N LYS A 527 -20.13 -0.91 20.09
CA LYS A 527 -19.08 -1.88 20.46
C LYS A 527 -19.22 -2.49 21.87
N SER A 528 -20.15 -1.99 22.69
CA SER A 528 -20.42 -2.51 24.02
C SER A 528 -21.86 -2.23 24.43
N LYS A 529 -22.43 -3.09 25.30
CA LYS A 529 -23.73 -2.87 25.94
C LYS A 529 -23.83 -1.48 26.59
N LYS A 530 -22.79 -1.05 27.30
CA LYS A 530 -22.75 0.26 27.97
C LYS A 530 -22.89 1.43 26.98
N PHE A 531 -22.25 1.34 25.81
CA PHE A 531 -22.36 2.39 24.79
C PHE A 531 -23.70 2.34 24.07
N SER A 532 -24.22 1.15 23.83
CA SER A 532 -25.55 0.94 23.25
C SER A 532 -26.66 1.58 24.11
N GLU A 533 -26.59 1.41 25.43
CA GLU A 533 -27.53 2.02 26.37
C GLU A 533 -27.41 3.56 26.42
N GLN A 534 -26.20 4.11 26.27
CA GLN A 534 -26.01 5.56 26.16
C GLN A 534 -26.58 6.10 24.84
N ALA A 535 -26.40 5.34 23.76
CA ALA A 535 -26.87 5.72 22.43
C ALA A 535 -28.41 5.71 22.34
N VAL A 536 -29.07 4.70 22.88
CA VAL A 536 -30.54 4.72 23.00
C VAL A 536 -31.04 5.79 23.97
N SER A 537 -30.25 6.16 24.99
CA SER A 537 -30.60 7.29 25.86
C SER A 537 -30.62 8.62 25.09
N LEU A 538 -29.74 8.81 24.11
CA LEU A 538 -29.79 9.96 23.20
C LEU A 538 -31.04 9.96 22.32
N VAL A 539 -31.49 8.78 21.89
CA VAL A 539 -32.76 8.62 21.16
C VAL A 539 -33.91 9.13 22.01
N CYS A 540 -33.98 8.71 23.29
CA CYS A 540 -35.01 9.18 24.23
C CYS A 540 -34.94 10.69 24.44
N LEU A 541 -33.75 11.24 24.73
CA LEU A 541 -33.58 12.68 24.99
C LEU A 541 -33.99 13.51 23.76
N LYS A 542 -33.59 13.09 22.56
CA LYS A 542 -33.98 13.75 21.30
C LYS A 542 -35.50 13.72 21.08
N ALA A 543 -36.12 12.55 21.26
CA ALA A 543 -37.55 12.40 21.07
C ALA A 543 -38.37 13.18 22.10
N LEU A 544 -37.85 13.32 23.33
CA LEU A 544 -38.47 14.09 24.42
C LEU A 544 -38.13 15.60 24.37
N GLY A 545 -37.32 16.05 23.39
CA GLY A 545 -36.89 17.45 23.28
C GLY A 545 -35.98 17.93 24.41
N ILE A 546 -35.29 17.02 25.09
CA ILE A 546 -34.42 17.31 26.22
C ILE A 546 -32.98 17.51 25.70
N PRO A 547 -32.28 18.57 26.12
CA PRO A 547 -30.86 18.75 25.81
C PRO A 547 -30.04 17.54 26.24
N ASP A 548 -29.23 17.01 25.34
CA ASP A 548 -28.46 15.79 25.57
C ASP A 548 -27.14 15.98 26.33
N GLY A 549 -26.90 17.22 26.77
CA GLY A 549 -25.76 17.59 27.60
C GLY A 549 -24.42 17.46 26.88
N ARG A 550 -24.40 17.43 25.54
CA ARG A 550 -23.15 17.52 24.78
C ARG A 550 -22.42 18.81 25.12
N LEU A 551 -21.10 18.73 25.24
CA LEU A 551 -20.25 19.92 25.32
C LEU A 551 -20.46 20.77 24.06
N PRO A 552 -20.50 22.12 24.18
CA PRO A 552 -20.61 22.98 23.01
C PRO A 552 -19.48 22.68 22.03
N THR A 553 -19.83 22.51 20.75
CA THR A 553 -18.85 22.44 19.68
C THR A 553 -18.24 23.83 19.55
N ASN A 554 -17.01 24.02 20.05
CA ASN A 554 -16.29 25.28 19.85
C ASN A 554 -16.25 25.58 18.34
N THR A 555 -16.93 26.67 17.97
CA THR A 555 -16.92 27.30 16.63
C THR A 555 -15.55 27.79 16.24
#